data_AF-A0A3C0A4E9-F1
#
_entry.id   AF-A0A3C0A4E9-F1
#
_cell.length_a   1.000
_cell.length_b   1.000
_cell.length_c   1.000
_cell.angle_alpha   90.00
_cell.angle_beta   90.00
_cell.angle_gamma   90.00
#
_symmetry.space_group_name_H-M   'P 1'
#
loop_
_entity.id
_entity.type
_entity.pdbx_description
1 polymer ?
#
loop_
_entity_poly.entity_id
_entity_poly.type
_entity_poly.pdbx_seq_one_letter_code
_entity_poly.pdbx_strand_id
1 'polypeptide(L)'
;MICLLVANCYFCFLNYTVNLLEKYILKHALFMKKIILVCALFSFVFTAYSQSQKDVILTIENTPVYKQEFLRVYKKNLDLVKDA
;
A
#
# COMPACT_ATOMS: atom_id res chain seq x y z
N MET A 1 13.11 -16.76 58.77
CA MET A 1 13.55 -17.48 57.55
C MET A 1 12.43 -17.66 56.51
N ILE A 2 11.20 -17.98 56.93
CA ILE A 2 10.06 -18.22 56.01
C ILE A 2 9.60 -16.95 55.25
N CYS A 3 9.57 -15.78 55.90
CA CYS A 3 9.12 -14.53 55.26
C CYS A 3 9.99 -14.07 54.07
N LEU A 4 11.30 -14.33 54.12
CA LEU A 4 12.23 -14.00 53.03
C LEU A 4 11.99 -14.86 51.78
N LEU A 5 11.58 -16.13 51.96
CA LEU A 5 11.23 -17.01 50.85
C LEU A 5 9.95 -16.55 50.15
N VAL A 6 8.94 -16.13 50.93
CA VAL A 6 7.66 -15.64 50.39
C VAL A 6 7.85 -14.33 49.62
N ALA A 7 8.66 -13.41 50.14
CA ALA A 7 8.97 -12.15 49.47
C ALA A 7 9.70 -12.34 48.12
N ASN A 8 10.69 -13.24 48.08
CA ASN A 8 11.40 -13.58 46.84
C ASN A 8 10.50 -14.25 45.80
N CYS A 9 9.56 -15.09 46.24
CA CYS A 9 8.61 -15.74 45.35
C CYS A 9 7.63 -14.73 44.72
N TYR A 10 7.14 -13.78 45.52
CA TYR A 10 6.29 -12.68 45.03
C TYR A 10 7.04 -11.77 44.04
N PHE A 11 8.30 -11.42 44.33
CA PHE A 11 9.10 -10.59 43.44
C PHE A 11 9.43 -11.30 42.12
N CYS A 12 9.68 -12.61 42.16
CA CYS A 12 9.89 -13.43 40.98
C CYS A 12 8.62 -13.50 40.11
N PHE A 13 7.45 -13.69 40.73
CA PHE A 13 6.17 -13.71 40.02
C PHE A 13 5.85 -12.35 39.38
N LEU A 14 6.11 -11.25 40.09
CA LEU A 14 5.92 -9.90 39.57
C LEU A 14 6.87 -9.60 38.39
N ASN A 15 8.13 -10.02 38.47
CA ASN A 15 9.07 -9.87 37.36
C ASN A 15 8.68 -10.72 36.14
N TYR A 16 8.19 -11.94 36.35
CA TYR A 16 7.72 -12.79 35.25
C TYR A 16 6.52 -12.17 34.51
N THR A 17 5.55 -11.62 35.24
CA THR A 17 4.37 -10.98 34.65
C THR A 17 4.74 -9.70 33.91
N VAL A 18 5.64 -8.88 34.46
CA VAL A 18 6.16 -7.67 33.79
C VAL A 18 6.91 -8.01 32.50
N ASN A 19 7.81 -9.00 32.51
CA ASN A 19 8.55 -9.43 31.31
C ASN A 19 7.63 -10.03 30.24
N LEU A 20 6.58 -10.75 30.64
CA LEU A 20 5.60 -11.32 29.71
C LEU A 20 4.75 -10.21 29.07
N LEU A 21 4.35 -9.20 29.86
CA LEU A 21 3.63 -8.03 29.38
C LEU A 21 4.48 -7.21 28.42
N GLU A 22 5.75 -6.98 28.73
CA GLU A 22 6.70 -6.28 27.87
C GLU A 22 6.89 -7.01 26.53
N LYS A 23 7.07 -8.35 26.56
CA LYS A 23 7.14 -9.17 25.34
C LYS A 23 5.87 -9.11 24.52
N TYR A 24 4.69 -9.08 25.14
CA TYR A 24 3.41 -9.01 24.44
C TYR A 24 3.23 -7.65 23.74
N ILE A 25 3.52 -6.55 24.45
CA ILE A 25 3.46 -5.19 23.91
C ILE A 25 4.47 -5.02 22.75
N LEU A 26 5.70 -5.52 22.92
CA LEU A 26 6.75 -5.43 21.90
C LEU A 26 6.45 -6.29 20.67
N LYS A 27 5.83 -7.48 20.85
CA LYS A 27 5.34 -8.33 19.75
C LYS A 27 4.21 -7.66 18.98
N HIS A 28 3.27 -7.00 19.66
CA HIS A 28 2.22 -6.22 19.01
C HIS A 28 2.79 -5.03 18.21
N ALA A 29 3.77 -4.33 18.78
CA ALA A 29 4.47 -3.24 18.08
C ALA A 29 5.25 -3.74 16.84
N LEU A 30 5.89 -4.90 16.93
CA LEU A 30 6.59 -5.53 15.81
C LEU A 30 5.62 -5.98 14.69
N PHE A 31 4.44 -6.49 15.06
CA PHE A 31 3.41 -6.91 14.10
C PHE A 31 2.85 -5.72 13.32
N MET A 32 2.56 -4.60 13.99
CA MET A 32 2.09 -3.37 13.34
C MET A 32 3.14 -2.78 12.39
N LYS A 33 4.43 -2.82 12.73
CA LYS A 33 5.51 -2.38 11.83
C LYS A 33 5.59 -3.20 10.54
N LYS A 34 5.38 -4.52 10.62
CA LYS A 34 5.35 -5.39 9.44
C LYS A 34 4.16 -5.10 8.53
N ILE A 35 2.99 -4.83 9.11
CA ILE A 35 1.79 -4.45 8.35
C ILE A 35 2.02 -3.11 7.62
N ILE A 36 2.56 -2.11 8.32
CA ILE A 36 2.87 -0.80 7.72
C ILE A 36 3.84 -0.94 6.54
N LEU A 37 4.88 -1.77 6.68
CA LEU A 37 5.84 -2.05 5.61
C LEU A 37 5.15 -2.68 4.38
N VAL A 38 4.29 -3.68 4.60
CA VAL A 38 3.54 -4.34 3.51
C VAL A 38 2.60 -3.36 2.82
N CYS A 39 1.88 -2.52 3.58
CA CYS A 39 1.01 -1.50 3.01
C CYS A 39 1.78 -0.45 2.20
N ALA A 40 2.96 -0.02 2.67
CA ALA A 40 3.81 0.92 1.94
C ALA A 40 4.31 0.35 0.61
N LEU A 41 4.75 -0.92 0.61
CA LEU A 41 5.19 -1.62 -0.60
C LEU A 41 4.03 -1.80 -1.59
N PHE A 42 2.83 -2.13 -1.09
CA PHE A 42 1.65 -2.28 -1.92
C PHE A 42 1.30 -0.95 -2.60
N SER A 43 1.22 0.15 -1.86
CA SER A 43 0.93 1.49 -2.42
C SER A 43 1.89 1.91 -3.53
N PHE A 44 3.18 1.59 -3.42
CA PHE A 44 4.18 1.92 -4.45
C PHE A 44 3.89 1.23 -5.80
N VAL A 45 3.40 -0.01 -5.79
CA VAL A 45 3.03 -0.72 -7.02
C VAL A 45 1.85 -0.03 -7.71
N PHE A 46 0.82 0.40 -6.98
CA PHE A 46 -0.34 1.10 -7.57
C PHE A 46 0.03 2.45 -8.20
N THR A 47 0.99 3.17 -7.62
CA THR A 47 1.46 4.44 -8.20
C THR A 47 2.24 4.27 -9.49
N ALA A 48 2.87 3.12 -9.71
CA ALA A 48 3.57 2.82 -10.96
C ALA A 48 2.59 2.54 -12.12
N TYR A 49 1.46 1.90 -11.83
CA TYR A 49 0.43 1.58 -12.83
C TYR A 49 -0.52 2.75 -13.15
N SER A 50 -0.60 3.77 -12.30
CA SER A 50 -1.47 4.93 -12.55
C SER A 50 -0.90 5.94 -13.55
N GLN A 51 0.40 5.87 -13.87
CA GLN A 51 1.04 6.69 -14.90
C GLN A 51 0.77 6.14 -16.30
N SER A 52 -0.50 6.14 -16.73
CA SER A 52 -0.86 5.89 -18.13
C SER A 52 -0.48 7.12 -18.95
N GLN A 53 0.62 7.03 -19.74
CA GLN A 53 0.99 8.07 -20.68
C GLN A 53 -0.08 8.18 -21.77
N LYS A 54 -0.71 9.35 -21.87
CA LYS A 54 -1.63 9.63 -22.97
C LYS A 54 -0.79 9.96 -24.20
N ASP A 55 -0.65 9.00 -25.11
CA ASP A 55 0.06 9.20 -26.38
C ASP A 55 -0.59 10.34 -27.18
N VAL A 56 0.13 11.47 -27.33
CA VAL A 56 -0.26 12.56 -28.23
C VAL A 56 0.16 12.15 -29.64
N ILE A 57 -0.81 12.05 -30.55
CA ILE A 57 -0.56 11.62 -31.94
C ILE A 57 -0.44 12.79 -32.91
N LEU A 58 -1.03 13.94 -32.57
CA LEU A 58 -1.06 15.14 -33.40
C LEU A 58 -1.31 16.37 -32.52
N THR A 59 -0.80 17.53 -32.92
CA THR A 59 -1.12 18.82 -32.31
C THR A 59 -1.69 19.74 -33.37
N ILE A 60 -2.92 20.26 -33.18
CA ILE A 60 -3.58 21.20 -34.10
C ILE A 60 -3.70 22.54 -33.39
N GLU A 61 -3.11 23.62 -33.93
CA GLU A 61 -3.20 24.98 -33.36
C GLU A 61 -2.86 25.04 -31.86
N ASN A 62 -1.86 24.25 -31.43
CA ASN A 62 -1.42 24.08 -30.03
C ASN A 62 -2.34 23.22 -29.13
N THR A 63 -3.36 22.57 -29.67
CA THR A 63 -4.19 21.60 -28.94
C THR A 63 -3.68 20.17 -29.16
N PRO A 64 -3.29 19.42 -28.11
CA PRO A 64 -2.82 18.05 -28.26
C PRO A 64 -4.00 17.08 -28.45
N VAL A 65 -3.97 16.32 -29.53
CA VAL A 65 -4.94 15.26 -29.83
C VAL A 65 -4.35 13.91 -29.38
N TYR A 66 -5.05 13.27 -28.44
CA TYR A 66 -4.64 11.99 -27.88
C TYR A 66 -5.10 10.82 -28.74
N LYS A 67 -4.29 9.76 -28.80
CA LYS A 67 -4.58 8.49 -29.49
C LYS A 67 -5.95 7.90 -29.16
N GLN A 68 -6.36 7.97 -27.89
CA GLN A 68 -7.64 7.46 -27.43
C GLN A 68 -8.82 8.22 -28.04
N GLU A 69 -8.69 9.54 -28.17
CA GLU A 69 -9.74 10.35 -28.80
C GLU A 69 -9.84 10.11 -30.29
N PHE A 70 -8.70 9.95 -30.96
CA PHE A 70 -8.69 9.55 -32.36
C PHE A 70 -9.35 8.20 -32.58
N LEU A 71 -9.00 7.18 -31.79
CA LEU A 71 -9.63 5.86 -31.88
C LEU A 71 -11.14 5.92 -31.63
N ARG A 72 -11.58 6.76 -30.69
CA ARG A 72 -13.01 6.96 -30.40
C ARG A 72 -13.75 7.57 -31.59
N VAL A 73 -13.23 8.64 -32.16
CA VAL A 73 -13.85 9.34 -33.30
C VAL A 73 -13.80 8.46 -34.56
N TYR A 74 -12.67 7.80 -34.83
CA TYR A 74 -12.52 6.87 -35.95
C TYR A 74 -13.53 5.72 -35.87
N LYS A 75 -13.66 5.09 -34.70
CA LYS A 75 -14.62 4.00 -34.49
C LYS A 75 -16.08 4.46 -34.62
N LYS A 76 -16.38 5.69 -34.20
CA LYS A 76 -17.73 6.28 -34.34
C LYS A 76 -18.10 6.52 -35.81
N ASN A 77 -17.13 6.85 -36.64
CA ASN A 77 -17.29 7.17 -38.06
C ASN A 77 -16.80 6.02 -38.97
N LEU A 78 -16.76 4.79 -38.45
CA LEU A 78 -16.25 3.62 -39.17
C LEU A 78 -17.13 3.26 -40.37
N ASP A 79 -18.39 3.67 -40.34
CA ASP A 79 -19.36 3.59 -41.44
C ASP A 79 -18.94 4.49 -42.63
N LEU A 80 -18.46 5.70 -42.39
CA LEU A 80 -18.05 6.66 -43.44
C LEU A 80 -16.84 6.21 -44.28
N VAL A 81 -16.10 5.20 -43.82
CA VAL A 81 -14.86 4.70 -44.47
C VAL A 81 -15.11 3.40 -45.25
N LYS A 82 -16.28 2.77 -45.11
CA LYS A 82 -16.57 1.45 -45.71
C LYS A 82 -17.08 1.50 -47.15
N ASP A 83 -17.44 2.69 -47.63
CA ASP A 83 -18.04 2.89 -48.97
C ASP A 83 -17.02 3.40 -50.01
N ALA A 84 -15.71 3.33 -49.73
CA ALA A 84 -14.62 3.72 -50.62
C ALA A 84 -13.94 2.52 -51.30
#